data_AF-A0A434WXC7-F1
#
_entry.id   AF-A0A434WXC7-F1
#
_cell.length_a   1.000
_cell.length_b   1.000
_cell.length_c   1.000
_cell.angle_alpha   90.00
_cell.angle_beta   90.00
_cell.angle_gamma   90.00
#
_symmetry.space_group_name_H-M   'P 1'
#
loop_
_entity.id
_entity.type
_entity.pdbx_description
1 polymer ?
#
loop_
_entity_poly.entity_id
_entity_poly.type
_entity_poly.pdbx_seq_one_letter_code
_entity_poly.pdbx_strand_id
1 'polypeptide(L)'
;MVLSPASVARAEPYSRVVVRAALWLALLAPFFYLSYGFANWLASRRDDVGSIVFSWEHGIPFVAWTIVPYWSINLFYGLSLLLNNDRQGVDRLAGRYLTAQIVAVACFILFPLTATFVRPATTGLPGFLFAVLGGFDKPFNQAPSLHIALLVIIWDHWRRRLGGFLLPVWHGWCLLIGASVLTTWQHHFIDIPTGALLGFFALWLFPRSGALPFSGARLTSDAKVRRLALFYALGAVLALAGAALGAFVCAVALFLLWPALALAIVALAYAGAGEKVFQKSADGSITLASRVLLLPYRLGARANIWAWTRKLAPQVAIADGVFLGRFPTAREANGFGTVIDLAAELERPAAADCRWISFPMVDLLPPPVAIRQQAAGALESARRDGTVLVCCALGFQRSAGVVAEWLVATGRAKTSTLAREMLAALGRPVHLAEATDPAAS
;
A
#
# COMPACT_ATOMS: atom_id res chain seq x y z
N MET A 1 22.27 -37.24 11.50
CA MET A 1 21.86 -35.91 11.01
C MET A 1 21.88 -34.98 12.21
N VAL A 2 22.93 -34.16 12.33
CA VAL A 2 23.14 -33.26 13.46
C VAL A 2 22.12 -32.12 13.38
N LEU A 3 21.29 -31.98 14.42
CA LEU A 3 20.32 -30.90 14.58
C LEU A 3 21.06 -29.56 14.67
N SER A 4 20.78 -28.66 13.72
CA SER A 4 21.21 -27.26 13.77
C SER A 4 20.48 -26.55 14.92
N PRO A 5 21.17 -25.83 15.82
CA PRO A 5 20.52 -25.11 16.89
C PRO A 5 19.77 -23.91 16.31
N ALA A 6 18.46 -23.86 16.58
CA ALA A 6 17.63 -22.69 16.34
C ALA A 6 18.31 -21.46 16.96
N SER A 7 18.61 -20.46 16.13
CA SER A 7 19.11 -19.17 16.58
C SER A 7 18.04 -18.49 17.43
N VAL A 8 18.13 -18.63 18.76
CA VAL A 8 17.38 -17.78 19.69
C VAL A 8 17.96 -16.39 19.54
N ALA A 9 17.36 -15.57 18.68
CA ALA A 9 17.70 -14.15 18.58
C ALA A 9 17.52 -13.53 19.97
N ARG A 10 18.63 -13.17 20.63
CA ARG A 10 18.59 -12.46 21.92
C ARG A 10 17.76 -11.19 21.72
N ALA A 11 16.69 -11.05 22.48
CA ALA A 11 15.89 -9.83 22.49
C ALA A 11 16.80 -8.63 22.78
N GLU A 12 16.73 -7.59 21.95
CA GLU A 12 17.53 -6.38 22.18
C GLU A 12 17.13 -5.76 23.52
N PRO A 13 18.09 -5.29 24.33
CA PRO A 13 17.76 -4.62 25.58
C PRO A 13 16.93 -3.36 25.28
N TYR A 14 15.80 -3.21 25.97
CA TYR A 14 14.84 -2.13 25.73
C TYR A 14 15.47 -0.72 25.86
N SER A 15 16.52 -0.57 26.66
CA SER A 15 17.29 0.68 26.76
C SER A 15 17.81 1.16 25.39
N ARG A 16 18.21 0.24 24.49
CA ARG A 16 18.66 0.59 23.13
C ARG A 16 17.51 1.08 22.27
N VAL A 17 16.30 0.55 22.47
CA VAL A 17 15.09 1.00 21.78
C VAL A 17 14.74 2.42 22.22
N VAL A 18 14.75 2.68 23.54
CA VAL A 18 14.48 4.01 24.12
C VAL A 18 15.51 5.04 23.65
N VAL A 19 16.80 4.72 23.68
CA VAL A 19 17.85 5.62 23.17
C VAL A 19 17.63 5.91 21.69
N ARG A 20 17.31 4.90 20.87
CA ARG A 20 17.02 5.10 19.45
C ARG A 20 15.80 5.98 19.22
N ALA A 21 14.73 5.79 20.00
CA ALA A 21 13.52 6.61 19.95
C ALA A 21 13.81 8.06 20.37
N ALA A 22 14.60 8.27 21.43
CA ALA A 22 15.01 9.59 21.87
C ALA A 22 15.85 10.33 20.81
N LEU A 23 16.78 9.63 20.14
CA LEU A 23 17.55 10.19 19.03
C LEU A 23 16.65 10.62 17.86
N TRP A 24 15.68 9.78 17.50
CA TRP A 24 14.70 10.16 16.47
C TRP A 24 13.82 11.34 16.89
N LEU A 25 13.38 11.41 18.15
CA LEU A 25 12.64 12.57 18.66
C LEU A 25 13.48 13.85 18.63
N ALA A 26 14.75 13.76 19.03
CA ALA A 26 15.69 14.87 18.97
C ALA A 26 15.97 15.36 17.54
N LEU A 27 15.76 14.52 16.53
CA LEU A 27 15.83 14.91 15.13
C LEU A 27 14.48 15.45 14.60
N LEU A 28 13.40 14.69 14.81
CA LEU A 28 12.09 14.96 14.22
C LEU A 28 11.45 16.24 14.78
N ALA A 29 11.57 16.51 16.08
CA ALA A 29 10.95 17.68 16.68
C ALA A 29 11.59 19.00 16.18
N PRO A 30 12.92 19.20 16.24
CA PRO A 30 13.53 20.39 15.65
C PRO A 30 13.31 20.50 14.14
N PHE A 31 13.42 19.37 13.43
CA PHE A 31 13.13 19.34 12.00
C PHE A 31 11.70 19.81 11.69
N PHE A 32 10.73 19.42 12.52
CA PHE A 32 9.36 19.90 12.38
C PHE A 32 9.25 21.41 12.54
N TYR A 33 9.71 21.97 13.65
CA TYR A 33 9.55 23.39 13.90
C TYR A 33 10.30 24.25 12.87
N LEU A 34 11.48 23.82 12.44
CA LEU A 34 12.28 24.52 11.43
C LEU A 34 11.62 24.47 10.04
N SER A 35 11.26 23.29 9.55
CA SER A 35 10.67 23.12 8.22
C SER A 35 9.28 23.73 8.12
N TYR A 36 8.46 23.56 9.16
CA TYR A 36 7.11 24.13 9.24
C TYR A 36 7.15 25.65 9.40
N GLY A 37 8.03 26.16 10.26
CA GLY A 37 8.23 27.60 10.44
C GLY A 37 8.74 28.27 9.16
N PHE A 38 9.65 27.62 8.43
CA PHE A 38 10.14 28.08 7.14
C PHE A 38 9.03 28.13 6.08
N ALA A 39 8.22 27.07 5.97
CA ALA A 39 7.09 27.04 5.03
C ALA A 39 6.07 28.15 5.34
N ASN A 40 5.76 28.37 6.61
CA ASN A 40 4.90 29.47 7.06
C ASN A 40 5.48 30.85 6.73
N TRP A 41 6.77 31.07 6.97
CA TRP A 41 7.44 32.32 6.61
C TRP A 41 7.36 32.56 5.10
N LEU A 42 7.64 31.54 4.28
CA LEU A 42 7.58 31.63 2.84
C LEU A 42 6.15 31.91 2.33
N ALA A 43 5.15 31.25 2.91
CA ALA A 43 3.74 31.49 2.58
C ALA A 43 3.31 32.92 2.93
N SER A 44 3.76 33.46 4.07
CA SER A 44 3.46 34.84 4.47
C SER A 44 4.06 35.92 3.56
N ARG A 45 4.96 35.54 2.64
CA ARG A 45 5.57 36.43 1.65
C ARG A 45 4.85 36.39 0.30
N ARG A 46 3.81 35.58 0.14
CA ARG A 46 3.02 35.48 -1.10
C ARG A 46 1.72 36.28 -0.96
N ASP A 47 1.36 36.98 -2.02
CA ASP A 47 0.17 37.84 -2.06
C ASP A 47 -1.11 37.07 -2.46
N ASP A 48 -0.97 35.86 -3.01
CA ASP A 48 -2.00 35.06 -3.67
C ASP A 48 -2.20 33.67 -3.04
N VAL A 49 -2.53 33.61 -1.75
CA VAL A 49 -2.78 32.32 -1.07
C VAL A 49 -4.25 31.91 -1.18
N GLY A 50 -4.54 30.92 -2.03
CA GLY A 50 -5.89 30.40 -2.26
C GLY A 50 -6.48 29.62 -1.07
N SER A 51 -7.77 29.30 -1.14
CA SER A 51 -8.46 28.39 -0.22
C SER A 51 -9.37 27.43 -1.00
N ILE A 52 -9.44 26.18 -0.55
CA ILE A 52 -10.31 25.16 -1.14
C ILE A 52 -11.30 24.73 -0.06
N VAL A 53 -12.53 25.26 -0.15
CA VAL A 53 -13.58 25.05 0.85
C VAL A 53 -14.86 24.61 0.17
N PHE A 54 -15.49 23.54 0.66
CA PHE A 54 -16.82 23.19 0.18
C PHE A 54 -17.89 24.05 0.86
N SER A 55 -18.95 24.41 0.12
CA SER A 55 -20.04 25.26 0.64
C SER A 55 -20.70 24.71 1.90
N TRP A 56 -20.85 23.39 2.01
CA TRP A 56 -21.45 22.72 3.17
C TRP A 56 -20.61 22.79 4.45
N GLU A 57 -19.30 23.07 4.35
CA GLU A 57 -18.41 23.14 5.53
C GLU A 57 -18.79 24.27 6.49
N HIS A 58 -19.47 25.31 6.00
CA HIS A 58 -20.02 26.40 6.82
C HIS A 58 -21.06 25.92 7.84
N GLY A 59 -21.66 24.73 7.63
CA GLY A 59 -22.59 24.11 8.57
C GLY A 59 -21.92 23.37 9.72
N ILE A 60 -20.59 23.25 9.73
CA ILE A 60 -19.87 22.52 10.78
C ILE A 60 -19.72 23.43 12.01
N PRO A 61 -20.30 23.07 13.17
CA PRO A 61 -20.20 23.91 14.36
C PRO A 61 -18.78 23.88 14.93
N PHE A 62 -18.34 25.03 15.44
CA PHE A 62 -17.12 25.10 16.24
C PHE A 62 -17.35 24.46 17.62
N VAL A 63 -16.52 23.48 17.98
CA VAL A 63 -16.64 22.74 19.24
C VAL A 63 -15.32 22.80 20.01
N ALA A 64 -15.18 23.79 20.89
CA ALA A 64 -13.91 24.13 21.54
C ALA A 64 -13.25 22.94 22.27
N TRP A 65 -14.00 22.10 22.98
CA TRP A 65 -13.43 21.00 23.77
C TRP A 65 -12.73 19.92 22.92
N THR A 66 -13.07 19.82 21.63
CA THR A 66 -12.43 18.88 20.69
C THR A 66 -10.96 19.20 20.41
N ILE A 67 -10.45 20.35 20.88
CA ILE A 67 -9.01 20.64 20.91
C ILE A 67 -8.23 19.64 21.78
N VAL A 68 -8.85 19.02 22.78
CA VAL A 68 -8.23 18.01 23.63
C VAL A 68 -7.87 16.74 22.84
N PRO A 69 -8.83 16.06 22.16
CA PRO A 69 -8.48 14.94 21.30
C PRO A 69 -7.53 15.36 20.17
N TYR A 70 -7.69 16.54 19.57
CA TYR A 70 -6.72 17.08 18.61
C TYR A 70 -5.29 17.04 19.16
N TRP A 71 -5.04 17.65 20.32
CA TRP A 71 -3.71 17.68 20.94
C TRP A 71 -3.21 16.29 21.37
N SER A 72 -4.10 15.34 21.66
CA SER A 72 -3.70 14.01 22.10
C SER A 72 -2.83 13.27 21.08
N ILE A 73 -2.90 13.62 19.79
CA ILE A 73 -2.03 13.01 18.78
C ILE A 73 -0.55 13.27 19.06
N ASN A 74 -0.19 14.43 19.62
CA ASN A 74 1.19 14.81 19.94
C ASN A 74 1.74 13.94 21.08
N LEU A 75 0.89 13.61 22.05
CA LEU A 75 1.23 12.66 23.10
C LEU A 75 1.45 11.26 22.51
N PHE A 76 0.51 10.77 21.71
CA PHE A 76 0.63 9.45 21.07
C PHE A 76 1.79 9.39 20.08
N TYR A 77 2.19 10.49 19.46
CA TYR A 77 3.35 10.58 18.60
C TYR A 77 4.62 10.17 19.35
N GLY A 78 4.87 10.78 20.50
CA GLY A 78 6.03 10.47 21.36
C GLY A 78 5.95 9.06 21.95
N LEU A 79 4.78 8.69 22.51
CA LEU A 79 4.58 7.35 23.09
C LEU A 79 4.78 6.24 22.06
N SER A 80 4.35 6.43 20.82
CA SER A 80 4.47 5.41 19.77
C SER A 80 5.93 5.10 19.42
N LEU A 81 6.83 6.09 19.47
CA LEU A 81 8.26 5.88 19.22
C LEU A 81 8.92 5.09 20.36
N LEU A 82 8.53 5.38 21.61
CA LEU A 82 9.01 4.63 22.78
C LEU A 82 8.49 3.19 22.78
N LEU A 83 7.25 2.96 22.33
CA LEU A 83 6.58 1.66 22.34
C LEU A 83 6.88 0.79 21.10
N ASN A 84 8.13 0.36 20.99
CA ASN A 84 8.61 -0.60 19.98
C ASN A 84 9.34 -1.78 20.62
N ASN A 85 9.36 -2.91 19.90
CA ASN A 85 10.00 -4.14 20.38
C ASN A 85 11.50 -4.19 20.03
N ASP A 86 11.92 -3.45 19.00
CA ASP A 86 13.27 -3.45 18.47
C ASP A 86 13.58 -2.09 17.80
N ARG A 87 14.87 -1.83 17.56
CA ARG A 87 15.31 -0.57 16.91
C ARG A 87 14.83 -0.43 15.47
N GLN A 88 14.64 -1.54 14.74
CA GLN A 88 14.16 -1.50 13.36
C GLN A 88 12.70 -1.01 13.30
N GLY A 89 11.88 -1.37 14.29
CA GLY A 89 10.51 -0.89 14.46
C GLY A 89 10.47 0.61 14.72
N VAL A 90 11.37 1.12 15.57
CA VAL A 90 11.55 2.56 15.78
C VAL A 90 11.93 3.26 14.48
N ASP A 91 12.93 2.74 13.76
CA ASP A 91 13.40 3.33 12.50
C ASP A 91 12.33 3.33 11.41
N ARG A 92 11.54 2.26 11.30
CA ARG A 92 10.41 2.20 10.37
C ARG A 92 9.33 3.21 10.76
N LEU A 93 9.01 3.36 12.05
CA LEU A 93 8.02 4.33 12.50
C LEU A 93 8.49 5.78 12.28
N ALA A 94 9.74 6.07 12.64
CA ALA A 94 10.35 7.38 12.41
C ALA A 94 10.44 7.71 10.92
N GLY A 95 10.77 6.72 10.06
CA GLY A 95 10.73 6.87 8.61
C GLY A 95 9.34 7.26 8.09
N ARG A 96 8.26 6.69 8.65
CA ARG A 96 6.89 7.07 8.29
C ARG A 96 6.58 8.52 8.66
N TYR A 97 6.96 8.94 9.87
CA TYR A 97 6.78 10.32 10.32
C TYR A 97 7.57 11.31 9.46
N LEU A 98 8.84 10.99 9.20
CA LEU A 98 9.70 11.83 8.37
C LEU A 98 9.16 11.96 6.94
N THR A 99 8.72 10.86 6.32
CA THR A 99 8.10 10.91 4.98
C THR A 99 6.82 11.73 4.97
N ALA A 100 5.92 11.51 5.93
CA ALA A 100 4.69 12.29 6.03
C ALA A 100 5.01 13.79 6.16
N GLN A 101 6.00 14.13 6.99
CA GLN A 101 6.43 15.51 7.16
C GLN A 101 7.04 16.12 5.89
N ILE A 102 8.02 15.46 5.28
CA ILE A 102 8.70 15.98 4.09
C ILE A 102 7.68 16.23 2.97
N VAL A 103 6.77 15.28 2.73
CA VAL A 103 5.77 15.42 1.67
C VAL A 103 4.76 16.51 2.01
N ALA A 104 4.27 16.58 3.25
CA ALA A 104 3.34 17.62 3.67
C ALA A 104 3.96 19.02 3.55
N VAL A 105 5.19 19.21 4.02
CA VAL A 105 5.91 20.49 3.93
C VAL A 105 6.21 20.85 2.47
N ALA A 106 6.61 19.88 1.63
CA ALA A 106 6.83 20.13 0.21
C ALA A 106 5.54 20.56 -0.50
N CYS A 107 4.42 19.89 -0.24
CA CYS A 107 3.11 20.30 -0.75
C CYS A 107 2.73 21.71 -0.28
N PHE A 108 2.93 22.02 1.01
CA PHE A 108 2.65 23.34 1.56
C PHE A 108 3.49 24.44 0.90
N ILE A 109 4.78 24.19 0.62
CA ILE A 109 5.65 25.15 -0.08
C ILE A 109 5.21 25.35 -1.54
N LEU A 110 4.83 24.28 -2.23
CA LEU A 110 4.43 24.33 -3.64
C LEU A 110 3.05 24.97 -3.83
N PHE A 111 2.10 24.63 -2.96
CA PHE A 111 0.70 25.01 -3.02
C PHE A 111 0.22 25.53 -1.65
N PRO A 112 0.62 26.74 -1.24
CA PRO A 112 0.17 27.28 0.02
C PRO A 112 -1.34 27.54 -0.04
N LEU A 113 -2.04 27.10 1.00
CA LEU A 113 -3.48 27.29 1.17
C LEU A 113 -3.75 27.94 2.53
N THR A 114 -4.72 28.86 2.57
CA THR A 114 -5.13 29.57 3.79
C THR A 114 -6.43 29.03 4.38
N ALA A 115 -6.47 28.94 5.70
CA ALA A 115 -7.72 28.72 6.42
C ALA A 115 -8.56 30.02 6.40
N THR A 116 -9.82 29.89 5.99
CA THR A 116 -10.74 31.05 5.87
C THR A 116 -11.49 31.37 7.18
N PHE A 117 -11.53 30.43 8.13
CA PHE A 117 -12.31 30.58 9.36
C PHE A 117 -11.53 31.29 10.46
N VAL A 118 -12.12 32.37 11.01
CA VAL A 118 -11.60 33.06 12.20
C VAL A 118 -12.12 32.35 13.45
N ARG A 119 -11.22 31.85 14.29
CA ARG A 119 -11.55 31.14 15.53
C ARG A 119 -12.26 32.07 16.54
N PRO A 120 -13.37 31.64 17.17
CA PRO A 120 -13.99 32.40 18.27
C PRO A 120 -13.07 32.47 19.48
N ALA A 121 -13.21 33.53 20.29
CA ALA A 121 -12.53 33.61 21.59
C ALA A 121 -13.02 32.49 22.51
N THR A 122 -12.09 31.72 23.08
CA THR A 122 -12.40 30.59 23.98
C THR A 122 -11.74 30.80 25.34
N THR A 123 -12.38 30.31 26.40
CA THR A 123 -11.91 30.42 27.79
C THR A 123 -11.59 29.04 28.39
N GLY A 124 -10.88 29.01 29.52
CA GLY A 124 -10.52 27.77 30.22
C GLY A 124 -9.43 26.94 29.52
N LEU A 125 -9.40 25.63 29.79
CA LEU A 125 -8.41 24.71 29.22
C LEU A 125 -8.39 24.70 27.68
N PRO A 126 -9.54 24.69 26.96
CA PRO A 126 -9.53 24.81 25.51
C PRO A 126 -8.88 26.10 25.03
N GLY A 127 -9.16 27.24 25.68
CA GLY A 127 -8.55 28.53 25.35
C GLY A 127 -7.04 28.54 25.50
N PHE A 128 -6.52 27.94 26.58
CA PHE A 128 -5.08 27.76 26.76
C PHE A 128 -4.45 26.91 25.64
N LEU A 129 -5.05 25.76 25.31
CA LEU A 129 -4.56 24.87 24.26
C LEU A 129 -4.59 25.52 22.87
N PHE A 130 -5.62 26.33 22.58
CA PHE A 130 -5.68 27.13 21.36
C PHE A 130 -4.64 28.25 21.33
N ALA A 131 -4.36 28.90 22.47
CA ALA A 131 -3.32 29.92 22.56
C ALA A 131 -1.91 29.34 22.30
N VAL A 132 -1.61 28.18 22.90
CA VAL A 132 -0.35 27.46 22.64
C VAL A 132 -0.26 27.03 21.18
N LEU A 133 -1.35 26.49 20.61
CA LEU A 133 -1.41 26.10 19.19
C LEU A 133 -1.17 27.30 18.27
N GLY A 134 -1.86 28.41 18.51
CA GLY A 134 -1.71 29.65 17.73
C GLY A 134 -0.32 30.30 17.84
N GLY A 135 0.49 29.93 18.83
CA GLY A 135 1.87 30.42 18.97
C GLY A 135 2.82 29.91 17.89
N PHE A 136 2.54 28.75 17.27
CA PHE A 136 3.35 28.18 16.20
C PHE A 136 2.56 27.87 14.92
N ASP A 137 1.24 27.76 15.01
CA ASP A 137 0.35 27.43 13.90
C ASP A 137 -0.30 28.70 13.32
N LYS A 138 0.29 29.18 12.22
CA LYS A 138 -0.15 30.35 11.44
C LYS A 138 -1.24 29.93 10.42
N PRO A 139 -2.03 30.87 9.85
CA PRO A 139 -3.21 30.53 9.04
C PRO A 139 -2.89 29.93 7.65
N PHE A 140 -1.63 29.56 7.40
CA PHE A 140 -1.16 28.96 6.16
C PHE A 140 -0.85 27.50 6.46
N ASN A 141 -1.71 26.54 6.12
CA ASN A 141 -1.39 25.09 6.25
C ASN A 141 -2.54 24.17 5.80
N GLN A 142 -2.78 24.03 4.51
CA GLN A 142 -3.80 23.08 4.05
C GLN A 142 -3.34 22.27 2.84
N ALA A 143 -3.79 21.02 2.82
CA ALA A 143 -3.56 19.92 1.90
C ALA A 143 -2.10 19.50 1.61
N PRO A 144 -1.64 18.31 2.08
CA PRO A 144 -2.32 17.32 2.92
C PRO A 144 -2.20 17.61 4.43
N SER A 145 -3.22 17.28 5.24
CA SER A 145 -3.10 17.41 6.70
C SER A 145 -2.06 16.43 7.25
N LEU A 146 -0.94 16.97 7.75
CA LEU A 146 0.05 16.19 8.50
C LEU A 146 -0.57 15.55 9.74
N HIS A 147 -1.51 16.23 10.40
CA HIS A 147 -2.22 15.71 11.57
C HIS A 147 -2.99 14.42 11.24
N ILE A 148 -3.72 14.39 10.13
CA ILE A 148 -4.44 13.20 9.66
C ILE A 148 -3.47 12.12 9.18
N ALA A 149 -2.36 12.48 8.52
CA ALA A 149 -1.33 11.52 8.14
C ALA A 149 -0.73 10.82 9.36
N LEU A 150 -0.39 11.58 10.41
CA LEU A 150 0.09 11.06 11.70
C LEU A 150 -0.97 10.20 12.38
N LEU A 151 -2.24 10.63 12.37
CA LEU A 151 -3.37 9.85 12.87
C LEU A 151 -3.44 8.46 12.23
N VAL A 152 -3.34 8.35 10.90
CA VAL A 152 -3.35 7.05 10.21
C VAL A 152 -2.17 6.17 10.62
N ILE A 153 -0.96 6.76 10.72
CA ILE A 153 0.25 6.04 11.11
C ILE A 153 0.14 5.52 12.55
N ILE A 154 -0.25 6.38 13.49
CA ILE A 154 -0.40 6.07 14.91
C ILE A 154 -1.55 5.08 15.12
N TRP A 155 -2.66 5.26 14.41
CA TRP A 155 -3.78 4.32 14.43
C TRP A 155 -3.35 2.90 14.04
N ASP A 156 -2.61 2.72 12.94
CA ASP A 156 -2.07 1.40 12.52
C ASP A 156 -1.11 0.82 13.56
N HIS A 157 -0.31 1.67 14.21
CA HIS A 157 0.64 1.24 15.24
C HIS A 157 -0.07 0.66 16.47
N TRP A 158 -1.06 1.37 17.01
CA TRP A 158 -1.74 0.99 18.25
C TRP A 158 -2.80 -0.09 18.06
N ARG A 159 -3.57 -0.07 16.97
CA ARG A 159 -4.66 -1.04 16.75
C ARG A 159 -4.20 -2.50 16.70
N ARG A 160 -2.90 -2.73 16.46
CA ARG A 160 -2.30 -4.08 16.43
C ARG A 160 -1.72 -4.52 17.78
N ARG A 161 -1.66 -3.60 18.74
CA ARG A 161 -1.17 -3.82 20.11
C ARG A 161 -2.32 -3.89 21.11
N LEU A 162 -3.43 -3.23 20.79
CA LEU A 162 -4.65 -3.26 21.57
C LEU A 162 -5.52 -4.44 21.14
N GLY A 163 -6.14 -5.09 22.12
CA GLY A 163 -7.12 -6.16 21.92
C GLY A 163 -8.31 -6.00 22.85
N GLY A 164 -9.34 -6.83 22.67
CA GLY A 164 -10.55 -6.80 23.49
C GLY A 164 -11.27 -5.44 23.42
N PHE A 165 -11.76 -4.97 24.56
CA PHE A 165 -12.50 -3.70 24.69
C PHE A 165 -11.67 -2.44 24.37
N LEU A 166 -10.35 -2.48 24.50
CA LEU A 166 -9.49 -1.31 24.22
C LEU A 166 -9.42 -0.97 22.73
N LEU A 167 -9.60 -1.97 21.85
CA LEU A 167 -9.54 -1.76 20.41
C LEU A 167 -10.69 -0.87 19.86
N PRO A 168 -11.98 -1.13 20.17
CA PRO A 168 -13.06 -0.23 19.76
C PRO A 168 -12.97 1.14 20.41
N VAL A 169 -12.51 1.25 21.67
CA VAL A 169 -12.26 2.55 22.32
C VAL A 169 -11.20 3.35 21.56
N TRP A 170 -10.11 2.69 21.15
CA TRP A 170 -9.07 3.32 20.34
C TRP A 170 -9.60 3.78 18.97
N HIS A 171 -10.45 2.99 18.32
CA HIS A 171 -11.11 3.40 17.08
C HIS A 171 -12.00 4.63 17.29
N GLY A 172 -12.82 4.63 18.35
CA GLY A 172 -13.64 5.80 18.72
C GLY A 172 -12.80 7.04 18.98
N TRP A 173 -11.68 6.89 19.70
CA TRP A 173 -10.76 8.00 19.98
C TRP A 173 -10.11 8.53 18.70
N CYS A 174 -9.60 7.65 17.82
CA CYS A 174 -9.04 8.08 16.53
C CYS A 174 -10.07 8.78 15.62
N LEU A 175 -11.33 8.31 15.63
CA LEU A 175 -12.41 8.99 14.91
C LEU A 175 -12.66 10.39 15.49
N LEU A 176 -12.61 10.55 16.82
CA LEU A 176 -12.74 11.84 17.47
C LEU A 176 -11.56 12.78 17.14
N ILE A 177 -10.32 12.28 17.08
CA ILE A 177 -9.17 13.05 16.59
C ILE A 177 -9.42 13.48 15.13
N GLY A 178 -9.86 12.56 14.28
CA GLY A 178 -10.16 12.87 12.87
C GLY A 178 -11.28 13.91 12.72
N ALA A 179 -12.35 13.82 13.51
CA ALA A 179 -13.43 14.80 13.51
C ALA A 179 -12.99 16.15 14.09
N SER A 180 -12.08 16.13 15.08
CA SER A 180 -11.62 17.33 15.76
C SER A 180 -10.96 18.33 14.81
N VAL A 181 -10.34 17.88 13.72
CA VAL A 181 -9.69 18.79 12.76
C VAL A 181 -10.69 19.73 12.08
N LEU A 182 -11.95 19.28 11.90
CA LEU A 182 -13.03 20.09 11.34
C LEU A 182 -13.70 20.91 12.43
N THR A 183 -13.99 20.34 13.59
CA THR A 183 -14.73 21.05 14.66
C THR A 183 -13.88 22.07 15.42
N THR A 184 -12.56 22.02 15.27
CA THR A 184 -11.63 23.07 15.73
C THR A 184 -11.29 24.08 14.63
N TRP A 185 -11.91 23.95 13.44
CA TRP A 185 -11.65 24.75 12.25
C TRP A 185 -10.16 24.86 11.91
N GLN A 186 -9.37 23.79 12.12
CA GLN A 186 -7.96 23.76 11.73
C GLN A 186 -7.78 23.36 10.26
N HIS A 187 -8.65 22.50 9.75
CA HIS A 187 -8.53 21.91 8.42
C HIS A 187 -9.86 21.95 7.69
N HIS A 188 -9.79 22.00 6.35
CA HIS A 188 -10.96 21.76 5.50
C HIS A 188 -11.15 20.28 5.25
N PHE A 189 -12.33 19.91 4.76
CA PHE A 189 -12.67 18.50 4.54
C PHE A 189 -11.66 17.80 3.62
N ILE A 190 -11.15 18.49 2.60
CA ILE A 190 -10.21 17.92 1.62
C ILE A 190 -8.85 17.52 2.22
N ASP A 191 -8.48 18.10 3.35
CA ASP A 191 -7.26 17.79 4.06
C ASP A 191 -7.29 16.39 4.68
N ILE A 192 -8.49 15.86 4.95
CA ILE A 192 -8.71 14.53 5.53
C ILE A 192 -8.35 13.42 4.54
N PRO A 193 -8.98 13.31 3.35
CA PRO A 193 -8.65 12.24 2.41
C PRO A 193 -7.21 12.38 1.88
N THR A 194 -6.71 13.60 1.67
CA THR A 194 -5.33 13.82 1.21
C THR A 194 -4.31 13.47 2.30
N GLY A 195 -4.55 13.86 3.55
CA GLY A 195 -3.76 13.47 4.72
C GLY A 195 -3.79 11.96 4.96
N ALA A 196 -4.96 11.33 4.81
CA ALA A 196 -5.09 9.88 4.95
C ALA A 196 -4.32 9.14 3.86
N LEU A 197 -4.41 9.60 2.60
CA LEU A 197 -3.65 9.07 1.47
C LEU A 197 -2.14 9.13 1.75
N LEU A 198 -1.65 10.26 2.27
CA LEU A 198 -0.25 10.43 2.69
C LEU A 198 0.13 9.49 3.84
N GLY A 199 -0.71 9.35 4.86
CA GLY A 199 -0.49 8.41 5.96
C GLY A 199 -0.38 6.96 5.47
N PHE A 200 -1.27 6.54 4.57
CA PHE A 200 -1.19 5.21 3.95
C PHE A 200 0.06 5.07 3.05
N PHE A 201 0.45 6.12 2.32
CA PHE A 201 1.69 6.14 1.55
C PHE A 201 2.91 5.91 2.42
N ALA A 202 3.00 6.58 3.58
CA ALA A 202 4.07 6.37 4.53
C ALA A 202 4.08 4.92 5.09
N LEU A 203 2.91 4.38 5.44
CA LEU A 203 2.76 2.98 5.88
C LEU A 203 3.17 1.97 4.80
N TRP A 204 2.92 2.29 3.53
CA TRP A 204 3.32 1.49 2.39
C TRP A 204 4.84 1.58 2.17
N LEU A 205 5.42 2.77 2.22
CA LEU A 205 6.86 2.95 1.98
C LEU A 205 7.71 2.23 3.04
N PHE A 206 7.23 2.22 4.29
CA PHE A 206 7.86 1.52 5.41
C PHE A 206 6.91 0.44 5.96
N PRO A 207 6.79 -0.72 5.30
CA PRO A 207 5.93 -1.80 5.78
C PRO A 207 6.38 -2.27 7.17
N ARG A 208 5.47 -2.81 7.99
CA ARG A 208 5.81 -3.24 9.36
C ARG A 208 6.80 -4.40 9.39
N SER A 209 6.60 -5.37 8.51
CA SER A 209 7.41 -6.59 8.39
C SER A 209 7.79 -6.81 6.94
N GLY A 210 8.82 -7.62 6.70
CA GLY A 210 9.33 -7.88 5.36
C GLY A 210 10.23 -6.77 4.81
N ALA A 211 10.56 -6.92 3.54
CA ALA A 211 11.43 -6.02 2.79
C ALA A 211 10.75 -4.67 2.48
N LEU A 212 11.54 -3.60 2.38
CA LEU A 212 11.06 -2.32 1.86
C LEU A 212 10.68 -2.47 0.37
N PRO A 213 9.69 -1.72 -0.13
CA PRO A 213 9.22 -1.84 -1.52
C PRO A 213 10.34 -1.66 -2.56
N PHE A 214 11.35 -0.84 -2.25
CA PHE A 214 12.45 -0.49 -3.14
C PHE A 214 13.78 -1.19 -2.81
N SER A 215 13.80 -2.12 -1.84
CA SER A 215 15.05 -2.77 -1.48
C SER A 215 15.57 -3.65 -2.62
N GLY A 216 16.80 -3.42 -3.04
CA GLY A 216 17.39 -4.13 -4.17
C GLY A 216 16.74 -3.83 -5.52
N ALA A 217 16.02 -2.71 -5.64
CA ALA A 217 15.46 -2.26 -6.91
C ALA A 217 16.59 -2.05 -7.93
N ARG A 218 16.42 -2.59 -9.14
CA ARG A 218 17.34 -2.41 -10.25
C ARG A 218 16.56 -1.97 -11.47
N LEU A 219 17.01 -0.90 -12.11
CA LEU A 219 16.37 -0.43 -13.33
C LEU A 219 16.40 -1.54 -14.37
N THR A 220 15.23 -1.79 -14.98
CA THR A 220 15.12 -2.81 -16.01
C THR A 220 15.71 -2.33 -17.34
N SER A 221 16.51 -3.19 -17.98
CA SER A 221 17.01 -2.95 -19.34
C SER A 221 16.04 -3.42 -20.42
N ASP A 222 15.01 -4.20 -20.06
CA ASP A 222 14.05 -4.77 -21.00
C ASP A 222 13.13 -3.67 -21.58
N ALA A 223 13.15 -3.53 -22.91
CA ALA A 223 12.36 -2.53 -23.64
C ALA A 223 10.84 -2.71 -23.43
N LYS A 224 10.33 -3.94 -23.36
CA LYS A 224 8.91 -4.21 -23.12
C LYS A 224 8.50 -3.72 -21.74
N VAL A 225 9.33 -4.01 -20.73
CA VAL A 225 9.05 -3.63 -19.34
C VAL A 225 9.12 -2.11 -19.16
N ARG A 226 10.11 -1.45 -19.78
CA ARG A 226 10.18 0.03 -19.81
C ARG A 226 8.96 0.66 -20.46
N ARG A 227 8.45 0.07 -21.55
CA ARG A 227 7.23 0.56 -22.21
C ARG A 227 6.00 0.44 -21.30
N LEU A 228 5.87 -0.67 -20.56
CA LEU A 228 4.81 -0.83 -19.56
C LEU A 228 4.93 0.20 -18.43
N ALA A 229 6.14 0.38 -17.89
CA ALA A 229 6.41 1.42 -16.89
C ALA A 229 6.00 2.81 -17.38
N LEU A 230 6.33 3.15 -18.65
CA LEU A 230 5.97 4.42 -19.26
C LEU A 230 4.46 4.60 -19.41
N PHE A 231 3.72 3.58 -19.83
CA PHE A 231 2.26 3.68 -19.95
C PHE A 231 1.58 3.93 -18.60
N TYR A 232 2.00 3.22 -17.56
CA TYR A 232 1.51 3.47 -16.19
C TYR A 232 1.93 4.86 -15.68
N ALA A 233 3.16 5.29 -15.96
CA ALA A 233 3.66 6.61 -15.60
C ALA A 233 2.87 7.73 -16.31
N LEU A 234 2.57 7.58 -17.60
CA LEU A 234 1.76 8.53 -18.35
C LEU A 234 0.33 8.60 -17.78
N GLY A 235 -0.28 7.45 -17.46
CA GLY A 235 -1.58 7.43 -16.79
C GLY A 235 -1.56 8.14 -15.44
N ALA A 236 -0.50 7.94 -14.64
CA ALA A 236 -0.29 8.67 -13.40
C ALA A 236 -0.17 10.18 -13.60
N VAL A 237 0.62 10.62 -14.58
CA VAL A 237 0.80 12.05 -14.90
C VAL A 237 -0.50 12.68 -15.38
N LEU A 238 -1.26 12.00 -16.25
CA LEU A 238 -2.55 12.50 -16.73
C LEU A 238 -3.58 12.61 -15.60
N ALA A 239 -3.65 11.63 -14.70
CA ALA A 239 -4.52 11.69 -13.54
C ALA A 239 -4.10 12.80 -12.56
N LEU A 240 -2.79 12.99 -12.34
CA LEU A 240 -2.26 14.08 -11.52
C LEU A 240 -2.54 15.46 -12.14
N ALA A 241 -2.33 15.61 -13.45
CA ALA A 241 -2.66 16.84 -14.17
C ALA A 241 -4.17 17.12 -14.11
N GLY A 242 -5.01 16.10 -14.27
CA GLY A 242 -6.46 16.21 -14.09
C GLY A 242 -6.85 16.62 -12.67
N ALA A 243 -6.15 16.11 -11.65
CA ALA A 243 -6.35 16.54 -10.26
C ALA A 243 -5.98 18.00 -10.05
N ALA A 244 -4.80 18.42 -10.51
CA ALA A 244 -4.27 19.77 -10.33
C ALA A 244 -5.08 20.82 -11.10
N LEU A 245 -5.35 20.57 -12.39
CA LEU A 245 -6.13 21.48 -13.24
C LEU A 245 -7.61 21.49 -12.81
N GLY A 246 -8.15 20.33 -12.47
CA GLY A 246 -9.53 20.22 -12.03
C GLY A 246 -9.78 20.85 -10.67
N ALA A 247 -8.78 20.90 -9.77
CA ALA A 247 -8.91 21.52 -8.45
C ALA A 247 -9.24 23.01 -8.52
N PHE A 248 -8.84 23.71 -9.59
CA PHE A 248 -9.23 25.11 -9.83
C PHE A 248 -10.72 25.29 -10.14
N VAL A 249 -11.39 24.23 -10.59
CA VAL A 249 -12.82 24.24 -10.95
C VAL A 249 -13.66 23.58 -9.86
N CYS A 250 -13.23 22.43 -9.37
CA CYS A 250 -13.95 21.63 -8.39
C CYS A 250 -12.98 20.80 -7.54
N ALA A 251 -13.08 20.96 -6.22
CA ALA A 251 -12.27 20.23 -5.25
C ALA A 251 -12.43 18.70 -5.34
N VAL A 252 -13.53 18.19 -5.93
CA VAL A 252 -13.74 16.74 -6.19
C VAL A 252 -12.68 16.18 -7.13
N ALA A 253 -12.08 17.00 -8.01
CA ALA A 253 -11.01 16.56 -8.90
C ALA A 253 -9.79 16.01 -8.16
N LEU A 254 -9.55 16.45 -6.91
CA LEU A 254 -8.47 15.95 -6.07
C LEU A 254 -8.62 14.47 -5.71
N PHE A 255 -9.80 13.88 -5.90
CA PHE A 255 -9.98 12.42 -5.82
C PHE A 255 -9.10 11.67 -6.82
N LEU A 256 -8.73 12.30 -7.95
CA LEU A 256 -7.81 11.73 -8.94
C LEU A 256 -6.38 11.54 -8.42
N LEU A 257 -6.00 12.15 -7.29
CA LEU A 257 -4.71 11.88 -6.64
C LEU A 257 -4.57 10.41 -6.22
N TRP A 258 -5.69 9.75 -5.89
CA TRP A 258 -5.67 8.35 -5.47
C TRP A 258 -5.32 7.39 -6.61
N PRO A 259 -6.02 7.39 -7.78
CA PRO A 259 -5.58 6.60 -8.92
C PRO A 259 -4.22 7.07 -9.48
N ALA A 260 -3.87 8.37 -9.42
CA ALA A 260 -2.55 8.84 -9.83
C ALA A 260 -1.42 8.17 -9.03
N LEU A 261 -1.55 8.15 -7.70
CA LEU A 261 -0.59 7.49 -6.82
C LEU A 261 -0.56 5.97 -7.05
N ALA A 262 -1.73 5.33 -7.23
CA ALA A 262 -1.79 3.90 -7.51
C ALA A 262 -1.04 3.53 -8.80
N LEU A 263 -1.25 4.29 -9.88
CA LEU A 263 -0.58 4.08 -11.16
C LEU A 263 0.93 4.39 -11.08
N ALA A 264 1.34 5.39 -10.30
CA ALA A 264 2.74 5.70 -10.08
C ALA A 264 3.46 4.55 -9.35
N ILE A 265 2.84 3.97 -8.33
CA ILE A 265 3.38 2.80 -7.62
C ILE A 265 3.52 1.61 -8.58
N VAL A 266 2.52 1.37 -9.43
CA VAL A 266 2.58 0.29 -10.43
C VAL A 266 3.66 0.56 -11.48
N ALA A 267 3.83 1.81 -11.93
CA ALA A 267 4.91 2.19 -12.83
C ALA A 267 6.29 1.87 -12.22
N LEU A 268 6.48 2.13 -10.93
CA LEU A 268 7.70 1.78 -10.20
C LEU A 268 7.91 0.26 -10.06
N ALA A 269 6.83 -0.52 -9.97
CA ALA A 269 6.88 -1.98 -10.02
C ALA A 269 7.60 -2.45 -11.29
N TYR A 270 7.16 -1.93 -12.45
CA TYR A 270 7.75 -2.24 -13.75
C TYR A 270 9.13 -1.59 -13.94
N ALA A 271 9.37 -0.40 -13.39
CA ALA A 271 10.66 0.29 -13.55
C ALA A 271 11.83 -0.44 -12.85
N GLY A 272 11.56 -1.23 -11.81
CA GLY A 272 12.61 -2.01 -11.14
C GLY A 272 12.34 -2.43 -9.70
N ALA A 273 11.25 -1.97 -9.07
CA ALA A 273 10.91 -2.35 -7.70
C ALA A 273 10.32 -3.77 -7.61
N GLY A 274 9.77 -4.30 -8.71
CA GLY A 274 9.22 -5.64 -8.80
C GLY A 274 7.94 -5.84 -7.98
N GLU A 275 7.67 -7.08 -7.59
CA GLU A 275 6.44 -7.50 -6.90
C GLU A 275 6.29 -6.94 -5.48
N LYS A 276 7.39 -6.51 -4.86
CA LYS A 276 7.42 -6.02 -3.47
C LYS A 276 6.48 -4.84 -3.24
N VAL A 277 6.23 -4.03 -4.27
CA VAL A 277 5.30 -2.89 -4.18
C VAL A 277 3.87 -3.31 -3.85
N PHE A 278 3.48 -4.55 -4.19
CA PHE A 278 2.15 -5.08 -3.90
C PHE A 278 2.05 -5.60 -2.47
N GLN A 279 3.17 -5.79 -1.77
CA GLN A 279 3.26 -6.24 -0.38
C GLN A 279 2.40 -7.47 -0.08
N LYS A 280 2.47 -8.44 -0.99
CA LYS A 280 1.76 -9.70 -0.89
C LYS A 280 2.63 -10.75 -0.20
N SER A 281 2.07 -11.34 0.85
CA SER A 281 2.68 -12.41 1.62
C SER A 281 2.53 -13.76 0.91
N ALA A 282 3.30 -14.76 1.35
CA ALA A 282 3.24 -16.12 0.80
C ALA A 282 1.88 -16.81 1.00
N ASP A 283 1.05 -16.37 1.95
CA ASP A 283 -0.31 -16.87 2.19
C ASP A 283 -1.38 -16.13 1.37
N GLY A 284 -0.96 -15.20 0.50
CA GLY A 284 -1.82 -14.39 -0.35
C GLY A 284 -2.43 -13.16 0.32
N SER A 285 -2.15 -12.93 1.62
CA SER A 285 -2.57 -11.72 2.32
C SER A 285 -1.76 -10.50 1.86
N ILE A 286 -2.37 -9.31 1.92
CA ILE A 286 -1.69 -8.04 1.64
C ILE A 286 -1.78 -7.10 2.84
N THR A 287 -0.86 -6.14 2.91
CA THR A 287 -0.93 -5.10 3.94
C THR A 287 -2.11 -4.16 3.69
N LEU A 288 -2.64 -3.55 4.77
CA LEU A 288 -3.71 -2.55 4.65
C LEU A 288 -3.29 -1.36 3.77
N ALA A 289 -2.05 -0.90 3.91
CA ALA A 289 -1.54 0.22 3.13
C ALA A 289 -1.53 -0.11 1.63
N SER A 290 -1.02 -1.28 1.24
CA SER A 290 -1.11 -1.77 -0.13
C SER A 290 -2.56 -1.89 -0.58
N ARG A 291 -3.45 -2.45 0.25
CA ARG A 291 -4.89 -2.62 -0.05
C ARG A 291 -5.55 -1.30 -0.41
N VAL A 292 -5.38 -0.27 0.42
CA VAL A 292 -6.00 1.05 0.24
C VAL A 292 -5.37 1.79 -0.94
N LEU A 293 -4.04 1.93 -0.99
CA LEU A 293 -3.39 2.73 -2.02
C LEU A 293 -3.63 2.19 -3.43
N LEU A 294 -3.52 0.87 -3.60
CA LEU A 294 -3.68 0.22 -4.90
C LEU A 294 -5.13 -0.20 -5.18
N LEU A 295 -6.10 0.20 -4.37
CA LEU A 295 -7.51 -0.16 -4.61
C LEU A 295 -8.01 0.27 -5.99
N PRO A 296 -7.77 1.51 -6.48
CA PRO A 296 -8.24 1.92 -7.81
C PRO A 296 -7.66 1.03 -8.91
N TYR A 297 -6.37 0.70 -8.81
CA TYR A 297 -5.70 -0.22 -9.73
C TYR A 297 -6.29 -1.63 -9.66
N ARG A 298 -6.55 -2.16 -8.45
CA ARG A 298 -7.15 -3.50 -8.27
C ARG A 298 -8.58 -3.58 -8.77
N LEU A 299 -9.37 -2.51 -8.64
CA LEU A 299 -10.70 -2.44 -9.23
C LEU A 299 -10.60 -2.53 -10.76
N GLY A 300 -9.65 -1.80 -11.36
CA GLY A 300 -9.32 -1.94 -12.78
C GLY A 300 -8.87 -3.35 -13.15
N ALA A 301 -8.00 -3.98 -12.36
CA ALA A 301 -7.55 -5.35 -12.59
C ALA A 301 -8.69 -6.37 -12.50
N ARG A 302 -9.62 -6.22 -11.55
CA ARG A 302 -10.82 -7.07 -11.45
C ARG A 302 -11.76 -6.89 -12.63
N ALA A 303 -11.99 -5.65 -13.06
CA ALA A 303 -12.76 -5.36 -14.26
C ALA A 303 -12.11 -5.98 -15.50
N ASN A 304 -10.78 -5.92 -15.61
CA ASN A 304 -10.00 -6.56 -16.67
C ASN A 304 -10.19 -8.09 -16.65
N ILE A 305 -10.08 -8.74 -15.49
CA ILE A 305 -10.31 -10.19 -15.36
C ILE A 305 -11.71 -10.56 -15.83
N TRP A 306 -12.73 -9.85 -15.35
CA TRP A 306 -14.10 -10.07 -15.78
C TRP A 306 -14.26 -9.90 -17.29
N ALA A 307 -13.79 -8.78 -17.86
CA ALA A 307 -13.96 -8.48 -19.28
C ALA A 307 -13.36 -9.55 -20.20
N TRP A 308 -12.15 -10.03 -19.89
CA TRP A 308 -11.42 -11.01 -20.71
C TRP A 308 -11.85 -12.46 -20.47
N THR A 309 -12.37 -12.78 -19.28
CA THR A 309 -12.71 -14.18 -18.92
C THR A 309 -14.21 -14.45 -18.86
N ARG A 310 -15.07 -13.45 -19.05
CA ARG A 310 -16.54 -13.61 -18.96
C ARG A 310 -17.15 -14.66 -19.88
N LYS A 311 -16.48 -15.01 -20.98
CA LYS A 311 -16.92 -16.04 -21.94
C LYS A 311 -16.16 -17.37 -21.80
N LEU A 312 -15.21 -17.46 -20.88
CA LEU A 312 -14.37 -18.63 -20.68
C LEU A 312 -14.80 -19.38 -19.42
N ALA A 313 -14.54 -20.69 -19.41
CA ALA A 313 -14.61 -21.45 -18.17
C ALA A 313 -13.64 -20.83 -17.13
N PRO A 314 -14.04 -20.68 -15.86
CA PRO A 314 -13.16 -20.04 -14.87
C PRO A 314 -11.87 -20.83 -14.66
N GLN A 315 -11.95 -22.15 -14.77
CA GLN A 315 -10.86 -23.12 -14.69
C GLN A 315 -11.04 -24.26 -15.71
N VAL A 316 -9.94 -24.91 -16.08
CA VAL A 316 -9.89 -26.11 -16.92
C VAL A 316 -9.02 -27.18 -16.23
N ALA A 317 -9.42 -28.44 -16.34
CA ALA A 317 -8.64 -29.57 -15.82
C ALA A 317 -7.41 -29.81 -16.70
N ILE A 318 -6.28 -30.13 -16.08
CA ILE A 318 -5.03 -30.45 -16.76
C ILE A 318 -4.78 -31.96 -16.68
N ALA A 319 -4.41 -32.44 -15.49
CA ALA A 319 -4.14 -33.84 -15.19
C ALA A 319 -4.07 -34.01 -13.66
N ASP A 320 -4.39 -35.21 -13.16
CA ASP A 320 -4.14 -35.63 -11.77
C ASP A 320 -4.62 -34.63 -10.70
N GLY A 321 -5.84 -34.08 -10.89
CA GLY A 321 -6.44 -33.14 -9.94
C GLY A 321 -5.86 -31.72 -10.00
N VAL A 322 -5.01 -31.40 -10.99
CA VAL A 322 -4.49 -30.06 -11.26
C VAL A 322 -5.37 -29.32 -12.26
N PHE A 323 -5.70 -28.07 -11.93
CA PHE A 323 -6.53 -27.18 -12.73
C PHE A 323 -5.80 -25.88 -13.02
N LEU A 324 -6.03 -25.31 -14.20
CA LEU A 324 -5.52 -24.01 -14.62
C LEU A 324 -6.69 -23.03 -14.76
N GLY A 325 -6.57 -21.84 -14.18
CA GLY A 325 -7.66 -20.86 -14.22
C GLY A 325 -7.26 -19.42 -14.08
N ARG A 326 -8.26 -18.55 -14.18
CA ARG A 326 -8.15 -17.14 -13.79
C ARG A 326 -8.14 -17.03 -12.27
N PHE A 327 -7.90 -15.84 -11.75
CA PHE A 327 -7.97 -15.61 -10.32
C PHE A 327 -9.37 -15.95 -9.79
N PRO A 328 -9.50 -16.82 -8.77
CA PRO A 328 -10.79 -17.33 -8.33
C PRO A 328 -11.51 -16.36 -7.39
N THR A 329 -12.84 -16.48 -7.36
CA THR A 329 -13.66 -16.00 -6.24
C THR A 329 -13.48 -16.92 -5.03
N ALA A 330 -13.90 -16.49 -3.83
CA ALA A 330 -13.83 -17.34 -2.64
C ALA A 330 -14.55 -18.69 -2.82
N ARG A 331 -15.75 -18.67 -3.42
CA ARG A 331 -16.54 -19.87 -3.69
C ARG A 331 -15.83 -20.83 -4.64
N GLU A 332 -15.21 -20.30 -5.70
CA GLU A 332 -14.44 -21.12 -6.65
C GLU A 332 -13.18 -21.69 -5.99
N ALA A 333 -12.47 -20.89 -5.19
CA ALA A 333 -11.26 -21.29 -4.48
C ALA A 333 -11.53 -22.43 -3.46
N ASN A 334 -12.65 -22.35 -2.73
CA ASN A 334 -13.04 -23.35 -1.74
C ASN A 334 -13.42 -24.72 -2.35
N GLY A 335 -13.56 -24.82 -3.68
CA GLY A 335 -13.68 -26.10 -4.38
C GLY A 335 -12.36 -26.86 -4.52
N PHE A 336 -11.24 -26.27 -4.11
CA PHE A 336 -9.91 -26.85 -4.22
C PHE A 336 -9.28 -27.02 -2.84
N GLY A 337 -8.45 -28.07 -2.69
CA GLY A 337 -7.64 -28.25 -1.49
C GLY A 337 -6.55 -27.17 -1.37
N THR A 338 -5.92 -26.81 -2.50
CA THR A 338 -4.88 -25.78 -2.56
C THR A 338 -5.04 -24.85 -3.76
N VAL A 339 -4.77 -23.56 -3.57
CA VAL A 339 -4.61 -22.58 -4.65
C VAL A 339 -3.15 -22.12 -4.72
N ILE A 340 -2.55 -22.24 -5.90
CA ILE A 340 -1.24 -21.68 -6.23
C ILE A 340 -1.44 -20.41 -7.06
N ASP A 341 -0.97 -19.31 -6.51
CA ASP A 341 -1.30 -17.96 -6.97
C ASP A 341 -0.06 -17.18 -7.39
N LEU A 342 -0.03 -16.77 -8.66
CA LEU A 342 1.08 -16.03 -9.25
C LEU A 342 0.78 -14.53 -9.48
N ALA A 343 -0.38 -14.04 -9.05
CA ALA A 343 -0.76 -12.64 -9.23
C ALA A 343 -0.26 -11.80 -8.05
N ALA A 344 0.73 -10.94 -8.22
CA ALA A 344 1.12 -10.02 -7.15
C ALA A 344 0.02 -9.00 -6.83
N GLU A 345 -0.71 -8.59 -7.85
CA GLU A 345 -1.65 -7.49 -7.81
C GLU A 345 -2.97 -7.81 -7.10
N LEU A 346 -3.37 -9.08 -7.02
CA LEU A 346 -4.66 -9.49 -6.46
C LEU A 346 -4.50 -9.98 -5.03
N GLU A 347 -5.48 -9.68 -4.18
CA GLU A 347 -5.53 -10.18 -2.81
C GLU A 347 -6.29 -11.50 -2.75
N ARG A 348 -5.81 -12.45 -1.93
CA ARG A 348 -6.56 -13.66 -1.62
C ARG A 348 -7.96 -13.29 -1.10
N PRO A 349 -9.05 -13.90 -1.62
CA PRO A 349 -10.39 -13.64 -1.10
C PRO A 349 -10.48 -13.94 0.40
N ALA A 350 -11.07 -13.03 1.18
CA ALA A 350 -11.10 -13.16 2.65
C ALA A 350 -11.83 -14.42 3.15
N ALA A 351 -12.86 -14.86 2.42
CA ALA A 351 -13.64 -16.08 2.71
C ALA A 351 -13.07 -17.36 2.07
N ALA A 352 -11.82 -17.31 1.58
CA ALA A 352 -11.15 -18.51 1.08
C ALA A 352 -10.53 -19.28 2.25
N ASP A 353 -10.98 -20.53 2.41
CA ASP A 353 -10.61 -21.45 3.49
C ASP A 353 -9.63 -22.53 3.02
N CYS A 354 -9.39 -22.62 1.72
CA CYS A 354 -8.39 -23.51 1.13
C CYS A 354 -6.95 -23.09 1.48
N ARG A 355 -6.00 -24.02 1.38
CA ARG A 355 -4.57 -23.70 1.49
C ARG A 355 -4.18 -22.76 0.35
N TRP A 356 -3.54 -21.63 0.66
CA TRP A 356 -3.13 -20.65 -0.35
C TRP A 356 -1.62 -20.50 -0.36
N ILE A 357 -1.01 -20.70 -1.52
CA ILE A 357 0.44 -20.57 -1.73
C ILE A 357 0.67 -19.52 -2.82
N SER A 358 1.21 -18.38 -2.44
CA SER A 358 1.48 -17.27 -3.35
C SER A 358 2.95 -17.22 -3.75
N PHE A 359 3.19 -17.10 -5.05
CA PHE A 359 4.47 -16.66 -5.62
C PHE A 359 4.20 -15.35 -6.36
N PRO A 360 4.17 -14.19 -5.68
CA PRO A 360 3.76 -12.92 -6.28
C PRO A 360 4.61 -12.58 -7.50
N MET A 361 3.98 -12.29 -8.63
CA MET A 361 4.68 -11.87 -9.85
C MET A 361 3.98 -10.68 -10.48
N VAL A 362 4.76 -9.73 -10.99
CA VAL A 362 4.23 -8.63 -11.80
C VAL A 362 3.64 -9.18 -13.10
N ASP A 363 2.50 -8.66 -13.52
CA ASP A 363 1.80 -9.12 -14.73
C ASP A 363 2.61 -8.85 -16.01
N LEU A 364 2.29 -9.60 -17.08
CA LEU A 364 2.93 -9.53 -18.41
C LEU A 364 4.43 -9.85 -18.47
N LEU A 365 5.06 -10.12 -17.33
CA LEU A 365 6.44 -10.59 -17.23
C LEU A 365 6.47 -12.13 -17.14
N PRO A 366 7.38 -12.79 -17.87
CA PRO A 366 7.54 -14.24 -17.75
C PRO A 366 8.11 -14.58 -16.36
N PRO A 367 7.72 -15.73 -15.78
CA PRO A 367 8.25 -16.14 -14.48
C PRO A 367 9.75 -16.47 -14.57
N PRO A 368 10.60 -15.93 -13.68
CA PRO A 368 12.00 -16.35 -13.56
C PRO A 368 12.08 -17.86 -13.35
N VAL A 369 13.10 -18.50 -13.94
CA VAL A 369 13.25 -19.97 -13.92
C VAL A 369 13.20 -20.52 -12.50
N ALA A 370 13.90 -19.91 -11.55
CA ALA A 370 13.91 -20.32 -10.15
C ALA A 370 12.51 -20.32 -9.51
N ILE A 371 11.73 -19.26 -9.74
CA ILE A 371 10.35 -19.15 -9.22
C ILE A 371 9.44 -20.17 -9.91
N ARG A 372 9.63 -20.38 -11.21
CA ARG A 372 8.86 -21.37 -11.98
C ARG A 372 9.07 -22.79 -11.46
N GLN A 373 10.33 -23.16 -11.23
CA GLN A 373 10.71 -24.46 -10.66
C GLN A 373 10.19 -24.62 -9.23
N GLN A 374 10.32 -23.58 -8.40
CA GLN A 374 9.81 -23.59 -7.04
C GLN A 374 8.28 -23.77 -7.00
N ALA A 375 7.56 -23.04 -7.85
CA ALA A 375 6.11 -23.14 -7.95
C ALA A 375 5.66 -24.50 -8.52
N ALA A 376 6.39 -25.06 -9.49
CA ALA A 376 6.14 -26.40 -10.02
C ALA A 376 6.38 -27.50 -8.97
N GLY A 377 7.41 -27.37 -8.14
CA GLY A 377 7.65 -28.28 -7.01
C GLY A 377 6.58 -28.17 -5.92
N ALA A 378 6.13 -26.94 -5.62
CA ALA A 378 5.03 -26.71 -4.69
C ALA A 378 3.70 -27.30 -5.22
N LEU A 379 3.46 -27.19 -6.53
CA LEU A 379 2.33 -27.81 -7.22
C LEU A 379 2.36 -29.34 -7.10
N GLU A 380 3.50 -29.95 -7.40
CA GLU A 380 3.68 -31.41 -7.31
C GLU A 380 3.53 -31.93 -5.88
N SER A 381 3.89 -31.12 -4.88
CA SER A 381 3.68 -31.45 -3.48
C SER A 381 2.21 -31.33 -3.11
N ALA A 382 1.57 -30.19 -3.44
CA ALA A 382 0.18 -29.93 -3.09
C ALA A 382 -0.81 -30.88 -3.77
N ARG A 383 -0.53 -31.32 -5.00
CA ARG A 383 -1.40 -32.27 -5.74
C ARG A 383 -1.42 -33.67 -5.13
N ARG A 384 -0.45 -34.01 -4.26
CA ARG A 384 -0.48 -35.27 -3.48
C ARG A 384 -1.49 -35.19 -2.34
N ASP A 385 -1.78 -33.99 -1.86
CA ASP A 385 -2.66 -33.75 -0.71
C ASP A 385 -4.12 -33.48 -1.14
N GLY A 386 -4.37 -33.14 -2.41
CA GLY A 386 -5.71 -32.90 -2.93
C GLY A 386 -5.73 -32.18 -4.28
N THR A 387 -6.89 -31.65 -4.67
CA THR A 387 -7.05 -30.87 -5.91
C THR A 387 -6.34 -29.51 -5.79
N VAL A 388 -5.70 -29.09 -6.89
CA VAL A 388 -4.93 -27.85 -6.93
C VAL A 388 -5.39 -26.96 -8.07
N LEU A 389 -5.69 -25.70 -7.77
CA LEU A 389 -5.89 -24.66 -8.78
C LEU A 389 -4.63 -23.81 -8.92
N VAL A 390 -4.08 -23.72 -10.12
CA VAL A 390 -2.99 -22.79 -10.46
C VAL A 390 -3.58 -21.59 -11.18
N CYS A 391 -3.39 -20.40 -10.63
CA CYS A 391 -3.97 -19.17 -11.18
C CYS A 391 -2.97 -18.01 -11.26
N CYS A 392 -3.21 -17.14 -12.24
CA CYS A 392 -2.78 -15.75 -12.23
C CYS A 392 -4.02 -14.90 -12.55
N ALA A 393 -3.88 -13.58 -12.82
CA ALA A 393 -5.05 -12.74 -13.08
C ALA A 393 -6.00 -13.34 -14.13
N LEU A 394 -5.50 -13.57 -15.35
CA LEU A 394 -6.30 -14.11 -16.46
C LEU A 394 -6.12 -15.62 -16.67
N GLY A 395 -5.08 -16.23 -16.10
CA GLY A 395 -4.77 -17.64 -16.34
C GLY A 395 -4.14 -17.93 -17.70
N PHE A 396 -3.52 -16.95 -18.37
CA PHE A 396 -3.04 -17.07 -19.76
C PHE A 396 -1.52 -17.21 -19.90
N GLN A 397 -0.72 -16.61 -19.02
CA GLN A 397 0.74 -16.54 -19.18
C GLN A 397 1.47 -17.12 -17.97
N ARG A 398 1.46 -16.41 -16.83
CA ARG A 398 2.21 -16.79 -15.62
C ARG A 398 1.86 -18.20 -15.13
N SER A 399 0.59 -18.48 -14.90
CA SER A 399 0.12 -19.79 -14.39
C SER A 399 0.28 -20.91 -15.40
N ALA A 400 0.03 -20.63 -16.67
CA ALA A 400 0.30 -21.58 -17.75
C ALA A 400 1.79 -21.96 -17.80
N GLY A 401 2.70 -21.01 -17.54
CA GLY A 401 4.15 -21.27 -17.53
C GLY A 401 4.59 -22.19 -16.40
N VAL A 402 3.98 -22.05 -15.22
CA VAL A 402 4.23 -22.97 -14.09
C VAL A 402 3.64 -24.35 -14.34
N VAL A 403 2.44 -24.44 -14.92
CA VAL A 403 1.84 -25.73 -15.29
C VAL A 403 2.67 -26.43 -16.38
N ALA A 404 3.16 -25.69 -17.39
CA ALA A 404 4.04 -26.25 -18.42
C ALA A 404 5.33 -26.81 -17.82
N GLU A 405 5.97 -26.08 -16.90
CA GLU A 405 7.16 -26.55 -16.18
C GLU A 405 6.87 -27.82 -15.39
N TRP A 406 5.72 -27.87 -14.68
CA TRP A 406 5.32 -29.04 -13.91
C TRP A 406 5.07 -30.26 -14.81
N LEU A 407 4.42 -30.09 -15.97
CA LEU A 407 4.20 -31.18 -16.93
C LEU A 407 5.53 -31.78 -17.40
N VAL A 408 6.53 -30.94 -17.69
CA VAL A 408 7.86 -31.40 -18.11
C VAL A 408 8.62 -32.04 -16.95
N ALA A 409 8.69 -31.36 -15.80
CA ALA A 409 9.45 -31.83 -14.63
C ALA A 409 8.94 -33.16 -14.07
N THR A 410 7.67 -33.49 -14.30
CA THR A 410 7.07 -34.76 -13.85
C THR A 410 6.95 -35.82 -14.93
N GLY A 411 7.46 -35.57 -16.14
CA GLY A 411 7.44 -36.51 -17.27
C GLY A 411 6.08 -36.67 -17.95
N ARG A 412 5.07 -35.86 -17.58
CA ARG A 412 3.75 -35.85 -18.24
C ARG A 412 3.82 -35.25 -19.65
N ALA A 413 4.78 -34.37 -19.88
CA ALA A 413 5.19 -33.92 -21.20
C ALA A 413 6.69 -34.18 -21.39
N LYS A 414 7.08 -34.77 -22.51
CA LYS A 414 8.50 -35.05 -22.82
C LYS A 414 9.31 -33.79 -23.13
N THR A 415 8.65 -32.75 -23.65
CA THR A 415 9.28 -31.50 -24.08
C THR A 415 8.42 -30.30 -23.70
N SER A 416 9.05 -29.12 -23.63
CA SER A 416 8.36 -27.84 -23.43
C SER A 416 7.36 -27.53 -24.54
N THR A 417 7.64 -27.97 -25.78
CA THR A 417 6.73 -27.85 -26.93
C THR A 417 5.48 -28.70 -26.75
N LEU A 418 5.62 -29.97 -26.35
CA LEU A 418 4.46 -30.83 -26.08
C LEU A 418 3.60 -30.27 -24.93
N ALA A 419 4.23 -29.75 -23.87
CA ALA A 419 3.50 -29.10 -22.78
C ALA A 419 2.70 -27.88 -23.26
N ARG A 420 3.25 -27.08 -24.19
CA ARG A 420 2.53 -25.95 -24.80
C ARG A 420 1.34 -26.41 -25.62
N GLU A 421 1.49 -27.45 -26.44
CA GLU A 421 0.42 -28.01 -27.26
C GLU A 421 -0.72 -28.56 -26.40
N MET A 422 -0.39 -29.31 -25.33
CA MET A 422 -1.37 -29.79 -24.36
C MET A 422 -2.16 -28.63 -23.74
N LEU A 423 -1.50 -27.54 -23.40
CA LEU A 423 -2.16 -26.36 -22.82
C LEU A 423 -3.00 -25.59 -23.85
N ALA A 424 -2.55 -25.49 -25.10
CA ALA A 424 -3.28 -24.84 -26.18
C ALA A 424 -4.57 -25.59 -26.55
N ALA A 425 -4.58 -26.91 -26.42
CA ALA A 425 -5.73 -27.76 -26.70
C ALA A 425 -6.91 -27.57 -25.72
N LEU A 426 -6.70 -26.88 -24.59
CA LEU A 426 -7.73 -26.68 -23.55
C LEU A 426 -8.80 -25.62 -23.90
N GLY A 427 -8.71 -24.98 -25.07
CA GLY A 427 -9.64 -23.94 -25.48
C GLY A 427 -9.53 -22.62 -24.70
N ARG A 428 -8.43 -22.46 -23.93
CA ARG A 428 -8.09 -21.23 -23.20
C ARG A 428 -6.89 -20.55 -23.88
N PRO A 429 -6.86 -19.20 -23.99
CA PRO A 429 -5.68 -18.49 -24.49
C PRO A 429 -4.46 -18.77 -23.61
N VAL A 430 -3.40 -19.31 -24.20
CA VAL A 430 -2.12 -19.59 -23.53
C VAL A 430 -1.01 -18.88 -24.26
N HIS A 431 -0.31 -17.99 -23.57
CA HIS A 431 0.79 -17.18 -24.11
C HIS A 431 2.07 -17.51 -23.35
N LEU A 432 2.82 -18.48 -23.87
CA LEU A 432 4.12 -18.87 -23.33
C LEU A 432 5.20 -18.30 -24.23
N ALA A 433 6.19 -17.63 -23.65
CA ALA A 433 7.38 -17.23 -24.39
C ALA A 433 8.06 -18.49 -24.94
N GLU A 434 8.55 -18.44 -26.17
CA GLU A 434 9.30 -19.54 -26.75
C GLU A 434 10.50 -19.85 -25.84
N ALA A 435 10.62 -21.12 -25.43
CA ALA A 435 11.84 -21.59 -24.83
C ALA A 435 12.88 -21.56 -25.95
N THR A 436 13.87 -20.67 -25.85
CA THR A 436 15.13 -20.87 -26.56
C THR A 436 15.72 -22.14 -25.97
N ASP A 437 15.64 -23.24 -26.73
CA ASP A 437 16.31 -24.48 -26.38
C ASP A 437 17.81 -24.17 -26.20
N PRO A 438 18.45 -24.53 -25.07
CA PRO A 438 19.90 -24.49 -24.96
C PRO A 438 20.58 -25.63 -25.75
N ALA A 439 19.88 -26.27 -26.69
CA ALA A 439 20.39 -27.34 -27.52
C ALA A 439 20.71 -26.85 -28.95
N ALA A 440 21.60 -25.85 -29.04
CA ALA A 440 22.32 -25.50 -30.27
C ALA A 440 23.53 -24.61 -29.94
N SER A 441 24.49 -25.15 -29.19
CA SER A 441 25.88 -24.69 -29.18
C SER A 441 26.81 -25.86 -28.88
#